data_AF-A0A7S7S6V6-F1
#
_entry.id   AF-A0A7S7S6V6-F1
#
_cell.length_a   1.000
_cell.length_b   1.000
_cell.length_c   1.000
_cell.angle_alpha   90.00
_cell.angle_beta   90.00
_cell.angle_gamma   90.00
#
_symmetry.space_group_name_H-M   'P 1'
#
loop_
_entity.id
_entity.type
_entity.pdbx_description
1 polymer ?
#
loop_
_entity_poly.entity_id
_entity_poly.type
_entity_poly.pdbx_seq_one_letter_code
_entity_poly.pdbx_strand_id
1 'polypeptide(L)'
;MKISVKVNPVQPGDQLPRASKDYLLIVVSVVSIFLTVLALATFPARSEQVASQLFTRATTLLSAPVLLTFLAFVVGSLFIIFSKYGNIRLGSGQPQFKTVPWIFMFICAGLSSATLYWGLVEWAYYYNTPGLNITAGSTEALNMSIAYAFFHWGFGTWACYAVGGMAMAYYYHVRKHDKLSLAGIIEAVTGWKASGPIGRLVDIIFLIGTFGGLTVTMVVTTLTFSNGFSNLTGLENNFAMQAGIVLLIASIFSLSSYIGLEGGMQRLASMVCWGALFCALAVLVVGPTGFIVNNTVNGVGLMFSNFLHMSLFTDPSGSGEFTRNWTVFYWFWAISYTPAVSIFVARVSRGRTLKEVSAALLLGGSVSCWAIFGSLSGYGIDQLIQGQLNVPAIVASQGGEVAITRLLDGFPMSTVATAFYLFVMVIFLASHIDASAYTVAAATTRNLPEGRDPSPFLRLFWCVMLALVPLTMIANHISLKTVKTSVILTSIPFFFLLLIMAYGLVKWIYADYRNRSAQDIEEESRLLGLNLDVGSENRFLDGSLETTASAYKEPTPTI
;
A
#
# COMPACT_ATOMS: atom_id res chain seq x y z
N MET A 1 -5.42 -15.08 -13.04
CA MET A 1 -4.70 -14.89 -11.78
C MET A 1 -3.50 -15.85 -11.56
N LYS A 2 -3.61 -17.19 -11.73
CA LYS A 2 -2.69 -18.19 -11.12
C LYS A 2 -1.22 -17.70 -10.97
N ILE A 3 -0.82 -17.33 -9.75
CA ILE A 3 0.58 -17.05 -9.43
C ILE A 3 1.18 -18.40 -9.04
N SER A 4 1.27 -19.31 -10.01
CA SER A 4 1.94 -20.58 -9.78
C SER A 4 3.44 -20.31 -9.77
N VAL A 5 4.05 -20.50 -8.59
CA VAL A 5 5.51 -20.52 -8.45
C VAL A 5 5.99 -21.81 -9.10
N LYS A 6 6.71 -21.72 -10.23
CA LYS A 6 7.51 -22.86 -10.71
C LYS A 6 8.64 -23.05 -9.71
N VAL A 7 8.49 -24.06 -8.85
CA VAL A 7 9.53 -24.49 -7.92
C VAL A 7 10.62 -25.19 -8.72
N ASN A 8 11.86 -24.70 -8.65
CA ASN A 8 13.00 -25.46 -9.16
C ASN A 8 13.12 -26.77 -8.35
N PRO A 9 13.33 -27.93 -9.00
CA PRO A 9 13.48 -29.18 -8.28
C PRO A 9 14.67 -29.10 -7.31
N VAL A 10 14.42 -29.46 -6.05
CA VAL A 10 15.44 -29.52 -4.99
C VAL A 10 16.50 -30.53 -5.40
N GLN A 11 17.79 -30.14 -5.36
CA GLN A 11 18.88 -31.07 -5.61
C GLN A 11 18.88 -32.18 -4.54
N PRO A 12 19.06 -33.46 -4.92
CA PRO A 12 19.08 -34.56 -3.97
C PRO A 12 20.32 -34.46 -3.08
N GLY A 13 20.15 -34.01 -1.83
CA GLY A 13 21.24 -33.94 -0.83
C GLY A 13 21.03 -32.92 0.28
N ASP A 14 20.32 -31.82 0.02
CA ASP A 14 20.12 -30.77 1.03
C ASP A 14 18.89 -31.05 1.90
N GLN A 15 19.12 -31.43 3.16
CA GLN A 15 18.07 -31.39 4.18
C GLN A 15 17.75 -29.91 4.49
N LEU A 16 16.81 -29.33 3.74
CA LEU A 16 16.27 -28.01 4.06
C LEU A 16 15.75 -28.03 5.52
N PRO A 17 16.11 -27.04 6.35
CA PRO A 17 15.65 -26.98 7.72
C PRO A 17 14.12 -27.03 7.77
N ARG A 18 13.55 -27.84 8.68
CA ARG A 18 12.10 -27.94 8.82
C ARG A 18 11.50 -26.58 9.20
N ALA A 19 10.36 -26.26 8.57
CA ALA A 19 9.58 -25.11 8.96
C ALA A 19 9.19 -25.20 10.44
N SER A 20 9.45 -24.14 11.20
CA SER A 20 9.19 -24.11 12.64
C SER A 20 8.66 -22.74 13.06
N LYS A 21 7.85 -22.69 14.12
CA LYS A 21 7.28 -21.44 14.62
C LYS A 21 8.37 -20.57 15.25
N ASP A 22 8.38 -19.27 14.94
CA ASP A 22 9.22 -18.30 15.65
C ASP A 22 8.55 -17.87 16.95
N TYR A 23 8.75 -18.65 18.01
CA TYR A 23 8.13 -18.37 19.31
C TYR A 23 8.50 -17.00 19.88
N LEU A 24 9.70 -16.47 19.61
CA LEU A 24 10.08 -15.15 20.10
C LEU A 24 9.23 -14.07 19.45
N LEU A 25 9.14 -14.08 18.11
CA LEU A 25 8.30 -13.13 17.37
C LEU A 25 6.83 -13.24 17.76
N ILE A 26 6.33 -14.47 17.88
CA ILE A 26 4.95 -14.73 18.29
C ILE A 26 4.70 -14.16 19.70
N VAL A 27 5.52 -14.51 20.68
CA VAL A 27 5.33 -14.07 22.09
C VAL A 27 5.43 -12.56 22.20
N VAL A 28 6.44 -11.93 21.61
CA VAL A 28 6.60 -10.46 21.65
C VAL A 28 5.37 -9.77 21.06
N SER A 29 4.93 -10.21 19.88
CA SER A 29 3.78 -9.61 19.19
C SER A 29 2.49 -9.81 19.98
N VAL A 30 2.25 -11.02 20.49
CA VAL A 30 1.07 -11.35 21.31
C VAL A 30 1.04 -10.52 22.59
N VAL A 31 2.16 -10.43 23.31
CA VAL A 31 2.27 -9.61 24.52
C VAL A 31 2.01 -8.14 24.19
N SER A 32 2.59 -7.60 23.12
CA SER A 32 2.33 -6.22 22.69
C SER A 32 0.85 -5.95 22.37
N ILE A 33 0.18 -6.90 21.70
CA ILE A 33 -1.26 -6.81 21.40
C ILE A 33 -2.08 -6.82 22.69
N PHE A 34 -1.86 -7.80 23.58
CA PHE A 34 -2.62 -7.90 24.82
C PHE A 34 -2.39 -6.72 25.76
N LEU A 35 -1.16 -6.19 25.83
CA LEU A 35 -0.89 -4.97 26.61
C LEU A 35 -1.62 -3.75 26.02
N THR A 36 -1.66 -3.64 24.69
CA THR A 36 -2.38 -2.55 24.01
C THR A 36 -3.90 -2.67 24.24
N VAL A 37 -4.45 -3.87 24.08
CA VAL A 37 -5.87 -4.17 24.36
C VAL A 37 -6.21 -3.88 25.81
N LEU A 38 -5.39 -4.36 26.76
CA LEU A 38 -5.59 -4.13 28.18
C LEU A 38 -5.59 -2.64 28.51
N ALA A 39 -4.61 -1.88 28.01
CA ALA A 39 -4.52 -0.44 28.23
C ALA A 39 -5.73 0.31 27.67
N LEU A 40 -6.13 0.01 26.43
CA LEU A 40 -7.30 0.62 25.78
C LEU A 40 -8.61 0.26 26.47
N ALA A 41 -8.76 -0.98 26.94
CA ALA A 41 -9.99 -1.45 27.58
C ALA A 41 -10.13 -0.97 29.04
N THR A 42 -9.03 -0.89 29.79
CA THR A 42 -9.07 -0.52 31.22
C THR A 42 -8.91 0.98 31.46
N PHE A 43 -8.15 1.67 30.59
CA PHE A 43 -7.87 3.10 30.73
C PHE A 43 -8.06 3.85 29.40
N PRO A 44 -9.27 3.85 28.81
CA PRO A 44 -9.50 4.41 27.46
C PRO A 44 -9.13 5.90 27.37
N ALA A 45 -9.60 6.73 28.30
CA ALA A 45 -9.31 8.17 28.30
C ALA A 45 -7.81 8.49 28.44
N ARG A 46 -7.11 7.76 29.32
CA ARG A 46 -5.66 7.91 29.50
C ARG A 46 -4.90 7.43 28.28
N SER A 47 -5.31 6.31 27.68
CA SER A 47 -4.71 5.77 26.47
C SER A 47 -4.82 6.75 25.31
N GLU A 48 -5.98 7.39 25.15
CA GLU A 48 -6.21 8.43 24.15
C GLU A 48 -5.35 9.67 24.40
N GLN A 49 -5.24 10.14 25.65
CA GLN A 49 -4.36 11.25 25.98
C GLN A 49 -2.89 10.94 25.65
N VAL A 50 -2.41 9.76 26.05
CA VAL A 50 -1.04 9.30 25.77
C VAL A 50 -0.82 9.17 24.26
N ALA A 51 -1.76 8.58 23.53
CA ALA A 51 -1.68 8.46 22.09
C ALA A 51 -1.66 9.83 21.39
N SER A 52 -2.46 10.79 21.82
CA SER A 52 -2.47 12.16 21.27
C SER A 52 -1.14 12.89 21.52
N GLN A 53 -0.53 12.69 22.69
CA GLN A 53 0.80 13.23 23.00
C GLN A 53 1.89 12.59 22.14
N LEU A 54 1.89 11.27 22.01
CA LEU A 54 2.84 10.53 21.17
C LEU A 54 2.69 10.92 19.70
N PHE A 55 1.45 11.02 19.21
CA PHE A 55 1.13 11.53 17.88
C PHE A 55 1.77 12.89 17.65
N THR A 56 1.47 13.86 18.52
CA THR A 56 1.92 15.23 18.36
C THR A 56 3.44 15.32 18.41
N ARG A 57 4.10 14.64 19.36
CA ARG A 57 5.56 14.61 19.46
C ARG A 57 6.21 14.00 18.23
N ALA A 58 5.75 12.83 17.81
CA ALA A 58 6.31 12.12 16.66
C ALA A 58 6.11 12.90 15.37
N THR A 59 4.89 13.40 15.13
CA THR A 59 4.57 14.14 13.90
C THR A 59 5.26 15.50 13.86
N THR A 60 5.36 16.24 14.97
CA THR A 60 6.14 17.49 15.00
C THR A 60 7.62 17.26 14.70
N LEU A 61 8.23 16.23 15.29
CA LEU A 61 9.65 15.93 15.09
C LEU A 61 9.95 15.44 13.66
N LEU A 62 9.07 14.60 13.12
CA LEU A 62 9.31 13.91 11.85
C LEU A 62 8.65 14.57 10.65
N SER A 63 7.85 15.65 10.82
CA SER A 63 7.21 16.40 9.73
C SER A 63 8.19 16.75 8.62
N ALA A 64 9.20 17.58 8.88
CA ALA A 64 10.12 18.02 7.83
C ALA A 64 10.91 16.85 7.20
N PRO A 65 11.50 15.92 7.98
CA PRO A 65 12.18 14.74 7.40
C PRO A 65 11.31 13.90 6.48
N VAL A 66 10.07 13.60 6.88
CA VAL A 66 9.19 12.73 6.08
C VAL A 66 8.70 13.45 4.82
N LEU A 67 8.39 14.74 4.90
CA LEU A 67 8.03 15.57 3.73
C LEU A 67 9.15 15.61 2.69
N LEU A 68 10.37 15.91 3.13
CA LEU A 68 11.55 15.92 2.26
C LEU A 68 11.82 14.55 1.64
N THR A 69 11.64 13.48 2.42
CA THR A 69 11.82 12.11 1.93
C THR A 69 10.84 11.78 0.82
N PHE A 70 9.55 12.10 0.99
CA PHE A 70 8.54 11.83 -0.02
C PHE A 70 8.75 12.65 -1.29
N LEU A 71 9.13 13.92 -1.16
CA LEU A 71 9.53 14.73 -2.32
C LEU A 71 10.76 14.12 -3.03
N ALA A 72 11.76 13.68 -2.27
CA ALA A 72 12.94 13.01 -2.83
C ALA A 72 12.59 11.69 -3.53
N PHE A 73 11.60 10.93 -3.03
CA PHE A 73 11.12 9.73 -3.72
C PHE A 73 10.42 10.06 -5.04
N VAL A 74 9.61 11.13 -5.08
CA VAL A 74 8.98 11.59 -6.33
C VAL A 74 10.04 12.01 -7.34
N VAL A 75 10.99 12.87 -6.93
CA VAL A 75 12.09 13.33 -7.78
C VAL A 75 12.97 12.15 -8.24
N GLY A 76 13.30 11.24 -7.33
CA GLY A 76 14.09 10.04 -7.64
C GLY A 76 13.39 9.10 -8.63
N SER A 77 12.07 8.93 -8.50
CA SER A 77 11.27 8.14 -9.44
C SER A 77 11.24 8.79 -10.82
N LEU A 78 11.00 10.11 -10.90
CA LEU A 78 11.08 10.86 -12.16
C LEU A 78 12.47 10.78 -12.78
N PHE A 79 13.53 10.89 -11.97
CA PHE A 79 14.91 10.73 -12.43
C PHE A 79 15.15 9.36 -13.06
N ILE A 80 14.67 8.27 -12.46
CA ILE A 80 14.76 6.94 -13.06
C ILE A 80 13.99 6.86 -14.37
N ILE A 81 12.81 7.48 -14.46
CA ILE A 81 11.98 7.47 -15.68
C ILE A 81 12.71 8.13 -16.86
N PHE A 82 13.38 9.26 -16.62
CA PHE A 82 13.98 10.08 -17.69
C PHE A 82 15.49 9.87 -17.88
N SER A 83 16.18 9.16 -16.97
CA SER A 83 17.62 8.91 -17.06
C SER A 83 17.96 7.60 -17.78
N LYS A 84 19.24 7.43 -18.14
CA LYS A 84 19.79 6.19 -18.70
C LYS A 84 19.56 4.97 -17.80
N TYR A 85 19.47 5.17 -16.48
CA TYR A 85 19.28 4.08 -15.52
C TYR A 85 17.88 3.46 -15.60
N GLY A 86 16.92 4.18 -16.18
CA GLY A 86 15.59 3.65 -16.47
C GLY A 86 15.60 2.43 -17.38
N ASN A 87 16.64 2.25 -18.21
CA ASN A 87 16.76 1.14 -19.15
C ASN A 87 17.25 -0.17 -18.51
N ILE A 88 17.70 -0.14 -17.24
CA ILE A 88 18.15 -1.34 -16.52
C ILE A 88 16.98 -2.34 -16.43
N ARG A 89 17.20 -3.55 -16.94
CA ARG A 89 16.21 -4.63 -16.97
C ARG A 89 16.28 -5.50 -15.71
N LEU A 90 15.11 -5.83 -15.18
CA LEU A 90 14.93 -6.67 -14.01
C LEU A 90 14.93 -8.15 -14.42
N GLY A 91 16.13 -8.73 -14.47
CA GLY A 91 16.34 -10.14 -14.80
C GLY A 91 16.24 -10.43 -16.30
N SER A 92 16.37 -11.71 -16.68
CA SER A 92 16.31 -12.13 -18.08
C SER A 92 14.90 -12.55 -18.52
N GLY A 93 14.67 -12.41 -19.82
CA GLY A 93 13.47 -12.83 -20.53
C GLY A 93 12.43 -11.72 -20.71
N GLN A 94 11.34 -12.11 -21.35
CA GLN A 94 10.20 -11.23 -21.61
C GLN A 94 9.38 -11.00 -20.34
N PRO A 95 8.65 -9.86 -20.23
CA PRO A 95 7.75 -9.62 -19.12
C PRO A 95 6.77 -10.77 -18.90
N GLN A 96 6.67 -11.23 -17.65
CA GLN A 96 5.76 -12.33 -17.29
C GLN A 96 4.29 -11.96 -17.51
N PHE A 97 3.95 -10.69 -17.32
CA PHE A 97 2.59 -10.17 -17.44
C PHE A 97 2.49 -9.10 -18.51
N LYS A 98 1.38 -9.11 -19.26
CA LYS A 98 1.03 -8.04 -20.19
C LYS A 98 0.91 -6.70 -19.44
N THR A 99 1.24 -5.60 -20.11
CA THR A 99 1.40 -4.29 -19.47
C THR A 99 0.15 -3.79 -18.75
N VAL A 100 -1.02 -3.84 -19.39
CA VAL A 100 -2.28 -3.35 -18.77
C VAL A 100 -2.68 -4.17 -17.54
N PRO A 101 -2.75 -5.52 -17.59
CA PRO A 101 -2.99 -6.31 -16.38
C PRO A 101 -1.96 -6.07 -15.28
N TRP A 102 -0.69 -5.87 -15.63
CA TRP A 102 0.39 -5.61 -14.68
C TRP A 102 0.25 -4.25 -13.97
N ILE A 103 -0.13 -3.19 -14.67
CA ILE A 103 -0.46 -1.90 -14.04
C ILE A 103 -1.66 -2.07 -13.10
N PHE A 104 -2.69 -2.79 -13.55
CA PHE A 104 -3.88 -3.06 -12.74
C PHE A 104 -3.56 -3.81 -11.45
N MET A 105 -2.59 -4.73 -11.47
CA MET A 105 -2.10 -5.42 -10.27
C MET A 105 -1.58 -4.44 -9.19
N PHE A 106 -0.92 -3.35 -9.58
CA PHE A 106 -0.43 -2.35 -8.61
C PHE A 106 -1.56 -1.54 -8.00
N ILE A 107 -2.54 -1.15 -8.82
CA ILE A 107 -3.75 -0.47 -8.34
C ILE A 107 -4.44 -1.38 -7.32
N CYS A 108 -4.62 -2.65 -7.67
CA CYS A 108 -5.18 -3.67 -6.78
C CYS A 108 -4.43 -3.82 -5.45
N ALA A 109 -3.10 -3.79 -5.49
CA ALA A 109 -2.27 -3.97 -4.30
C ALA A 109 -2.21 -2.71 -3.42
N GLY A 110 -2.46 -1.52 -3.99
CA GLY A 110 -2.40 -0.24 -3.28
C GLY A 110 -3.72 0.23 -2.68
N LEU A 111 -4.86 -0.33 -3.11
CA LEU A 111 -6.19 0.05 -2.62
C LEU A 111 -6.65 -0.83 -1.45
N SER A 112 -7.42 -0.25 -0.54
CA SER A 112 -8.05 -0.96 0.58
C SER A 112 -9.51 -0.52 0.76
N SER A 113 -10.28 -1.16 1.65
CA SER A 113 -11.65 -0.72 1.95
C SER A 113 -11.69 0.71 2.48
N ALA A 114 -10.60 1.17 3.11
CA ALA A 114 -10.49 2.55 3.57
C ALA A 114 -10.48 3.55 2.40
N THR A 115 -10.06 3.14 1.19
CA THR A 115 -10.16 3.97 -0.02
C THR A 115 -11.60 4.39 -0.28
N LEU A 116 -12.58 3.50 -0.07
CA LEU A 116 -14.00 3.84 -0.26
C LEU A 116 -14.50 4.84 0.79
N TYR A 117 -14.03 4.70 2.03
CA TYR A 117 -14.30 5.67 3.10
C TYR A 117 -13.75 7.05 2.76
N TRP A 118 -12.42 7.15 2.56
CA TRP A 118 -11.77 8.43 2.31
C TRP A 118 -12.23 9.05 0.99
N GLY A 119 -12.47 8.23 -0.04
CA GLY A 119 -12.94 8.68 -1.34
C GLY A 119 -14.22 9.51 -1.28
N LEU A 120 -15.14 9.21 -0.35
CA LEU A 120 -16.42 9.93 -0.24
C LEU A 120 -16.36 11.17 0.67
N VAL A 121 -15.60 11.13 1.76
CA VAL A 121 -15.69 12.14 2.85
C VAL A 121 -14.39 12.86 3.19
N GLU A 122 -13.25 12.45 2.65
CA GLU A 122 -11.96 13.08 2.97
C GLU A 122 -11.93 14.57 2.65
N TRP A 123 -12.46 14.97 1.49
CA TRP A 123 -12.53 16.37 1.06
C TRP A 123 -13.26 17.24 2.10
N ALA A 124 -14.24 16.70 2.82
CA ALA A 124 -15.01 17.44 3.82
C ALA A 124 -14.17 17.72 5.07
N TYR A 125 -13.25 16.83 5.44
CA TYR A 125 -12.27 17.09 6.48
C TYR A 125 -11.29 18.20 6.06
N TYR A 126 -10.83 18.20 4.81
CA TYR A 126 -9.97 19.26 4.27
C TYR A 126 -10.68 20.60 4.16
N TYR A 127 -11.98 20.60 3.86
CA TYR A 127 -12.77 21.82 3.84
C TYR A 127 -12.90 22.47 5.22
N ASN A 128 -13.09 21.65 6.26
CA ASN A 128 -13.18 22.10 7.66
C ASN A 128 -11.82 22.51 8.24
N THR A 129 -10.75 21.82 7.84
CA THR A 129 -9.39 22.06 8.30
C THR A 129 -8.45 22.05 7.10
N PRO A 130 -8.38 23.14 6.32
CA PRO A 130 -7.58 23.17 5.11
C PRO A 130 -6.09 23.37 5.41
N GLY A 131 -5.25 22.89 4.49
CA GLY A 131 -3.81 23.18 4.47
C GLY A 131 -3.51 24.56 3.90
N LEU A 132 -2.22 24.88 3.75
CA LEU A 132 -1.71 26.14 3.18
C LEU A 132 -2.24 27.42 3.86
N ASN A 133 -2.69 27.32 5.12
CA ASN A 133 -3.27 28.43 5.87
C ASN A 133 -4.50 29.08 5.18
N ILE A 134 -5.22 28.30 4.37
CA ILE A 134 -6.46 28.72 3.72
C ILE A 134 -7.55 28.87 4.78
N THR A 135 -8.51 29.79 4.57
CA THR A 135 -9.64 29.97 5.48
C THR A 135 -10.60 28.78 5.39
N ALA A 136 -10.87 28.10 6.51
CA ALA A 136 -11.83 27.00 6.59
C ALA A 136 -13.22 27.44 6.12
N GLY A 137 -13.93 26.54 5.43
CA GLY A 137 -15.28 26.84 4.93
C GLY A 137 -15.35 27.83 3.76
N SER A 138 -14.21 28.22 3.17
CA SER A 138 -14.17 29.12 2.02
C SER A 138 -14.26 28.37 0.68
N THR A 139 -14.63 29.06 -0.40
CA THR A 139 -14.59 28.50 -1.76
C THR A 139 -13.19 28.00 -2.13
N GLU A 140 -12.15 28.68 -1.67
CA GLU A 140 -10.76 28.25 -1.87
C GLU A 140 -10.48 26.92 -1.14
N ALA A 141 -10.94 26.76 0.10
CA ALA A 141 -10.83 25.50 0.84
C ALA A 141 -11.56 24.36 0.11
N LEU A 142 -12.72 24.62 -0.50
CA LEU A 142 -13.46 23.61 -1.25
C LEU A 142 -12.68 23.16 -2.50
N ASN A 143 -12.15 24.11 -3.27
CA ASN A 143 -11.33 23.82 -4.45
C ASN A 143 -10.02 23.10 -4.09
N MET A 144 -9.36 23.50 -3.02
CA MET A 144 -8.12 22.86 -2.57
C MET A 144 -8.35 21.51 -1.87
N SER A 145 -9.55 21.23 -1.39
CA SER A 145 -9.86 19.94 -0.75
C SER A 145 -9.65 18.76 -1.71
N ILE A 146 -10.13 18.85 -2.95
CA ILE A 146 -9.94 17.79 -3.95
C ILE A 146 -8.49 17.71 -4.43
N ALA A 147 -7.81 18.86 -4.53
CA ALA A 147 -6.39 18.91 -4.89
C ALA A 147 -5.51 18.21 -3.84
N TYR A 148 -5.81 18.40 -2.54
CA TYR A 148 -5.12 17.70 -1.45
C TYR A 148 -5.43 16.20 -1.41
N ALA A 149 -6.65 15.78 -1.75
CA ALA A 149 -6.96 14.35 -1.92
C ALA A 149 -6.09 13.74 -3.02
N PHE A 150 -5.96 14.40 -4.17
CA PHE A 150 -5.10 13.95 -5.26
C PHE A 150 -3.61 13.99 -4.93
N PHE A 151 -3.19 14.93 -4.09
CA PHE A 151 -1.82 15.01 -3.59
C PHE A 151 -1.49 13.81 -2.68
N HIS A 152 -2.33 13.53 -1.67
CA HIS A 152 -2.10 12.42 -0.73
C HIS A 152 -2.27 11.03 -1.38
N TRP A 153 -3.23 10.87 -2.29
CA TRP A 153 -3.47 9.62 -3.02
C TRP A 153 -2.78 9.57 -4.39
N GLY A 154 -1.79 10.44 -4.62
CA GLY A 154 -1.06 10.57 -5.87
C GLY A 154 0.45 10.34 -5.71
N PHE A 155 1.24 11.21 -6.34
CA PHE A 155 2.65 10.96 -6.61
C PHE A 155 3.48 10.59 -5.38
N GLY A 156 3.27 11.22 -4.23
CA GLY A 156 4.07 10.92 -3.02
C GLY A 156 3.91 9.46 -2.56
N THR A 157 2.66 9.01 -2.39
CA THR A 157 2.35 7.63 -1.98
C THR A 157 2.88 6.62 -2.98
N TRP A 158 2.66 6.85 -4.27
CA TRP A 158 3.09 5.92 -5.31
C TRP A 158 4.60 5.93 -5.55
N ALA A 159 5.28 7.06 -5.32
CA ALA A 159 6.74 7.14 -5.35
C ALA A 159 7.38 6.36 -4.20
N CYS A 160 6.78 6.39 -3.01
CA CYS A 160 7.21 5.56 -1.87
C CYS A 160 7.19 4.07 -2.25
N TYR A 161 6.10 3.62 -2.88
CA TYR A 161 5.99 2.25 -3.39
C TYR A 161 6.95 1.96 -4.54
N ALA A 162 7.17 2.90 -5.45
CA ALA A 162 8.10 2.76 -6.55
C ALA A 162 9.54 2.58 -6.05
N VAL A 163 10.00 3.41 -5.12
CA VAL A 163 11.36 3.31 -4.56
C VAL A 163 11.57 1.99 -3.83
N GLY A 164 10.65 1.61 -2.93
CA GLY A 164 10.74 0.33 -2.22
C GLY A 164 10.69 -0.87 -3.16
N GLY A 165 9.77 -0.85 -4.13
CA GLY A 165 9.60 -1.89 -5.14
C GLY A 165 10.79 -2.03 -6.08
N MET A 166 11.35 -0.93 -6.56
CA MET A 166 12.57 -0.93 -7.37
C MET A 166 13.77 -1.44 -6.57
N ALA A 167 13.92 -1.03 -5.30
CA ALA A 167 15.00 -1.52 -4.44
C ALA A 167 14.94 -3.05 -4.27
N MET A 168 13.75 -3.58 -3.96
CA MET A 168 13.54 -5.03 -3.81
C MET A 168 13.68 -5.79 -5.13
N ALA A 169 13.18 -5.22 -6.24
CA ALA A 169 13.30 -5.83 -7.56
C ALA A 169 14.76 -5.86 -8.05
N TYR A 170 15.53 -4.80 -7.80
CA TYR A 170 16.95 -4.74 -8.13
C TYR A 170 17.75 -5.75 -7.30
N TYR A 171 17.51 -5.78 -5.98
CA TYR A 171 18.07 -6.77 -5.06
C TYR A 171 17.82 -8.20 -5.55
N TYR A 172 16.59 -8.54 -5.92
CA TYR A 172 16.24 -9.90 -6.30
C TYR A 172 16.70 -10.25 -7.72
N HIS A 173 16.38 -9.43 -8.73
CA HIS A 173 16.57 -9.80 -10.14
C HIS A 173 17.91 -9.38 -10.74
N VAL A 174 18.47 -8.24 -10.31
CA VAL A 174 19.73 -7.73 -10.87
C VAL A 174 20.92 -8.23 -10.05
N ARG A 175 20.83 -8.17 -8.73
CA ARG A 175 21.85 -8.69 -7.80
C ARG A 175 21.75 -10.19 -7.53
N LYS A 176 20.73 -10.86 -8.11
CA LYS A 176 20.55 -12.32 -8.11
C LYS A 176 20.55 -12.94 -6.71
N HIS A 177 19.91 -12.27 -5.74
CA HIS A 177 19.70 -12.85 -4.43
C HIS A 177 18.59 -13.91 -4.48
N ASP A 178 18.81 -15.05 -3.83
CA ASP A 178 17.94 -16.22 -3.98
C ASP A 178 16.57 -16.12 -3.27
N LYS A 179 16.37 -15.09 -2.43
CA LYS A 179 15.16 -14.94 -1.62
C LYS A 179 14.67 -13.50 -1.60
N LEU A 180 13.36 -13.31 -1.63
CA LEU A 180 12.72 -12.01 -1.40
C LEU A 180 12.59 -11.75 0.11
N SER A 181 13.62 -11.17 0.71
CA SER A 181 13.72 -10.94 2.16
C SER A 181 13.99 -9.48 2.49
N LEU A 182 13.17 -8.91 3.40
CA LEU A 182 13.41 -7.57 3.94
C LEU A 182 14.68 -7.52 4.78
N ALA A 183 14.90 -8.51 5.67
CA ALA A 183 16.16 -8.62 6.40
C ALA A 183 17.34 -8.83 5.43
N GLY A 184 17.15 -9.60 4.35
CA GLY A 184 18.16 -9.87 3.34
C GLY A 184 18.57 -8.64 2.52
N ILE A 185 17.64 -7.78 2.12
CA ILE A 185 18.00 -6.52 1.44
C ILE A 185 18.76 -5.59 2.39
N ILE A 186 18.38 -5.52 3.66
CA ILE A 186 19.11 -4.75 4.66
C ILE A 186 20.53 -5.30 4.84
N GLU A 187 20.71 -6.63 4.96
CA GLU A 187 22.04 -7.26 4.99
C GLU A 187 22.87 -6.89 3.75
N ALA A 188 22.30 -6.94 2.56
CA ALA A 188 23.01 -6.64 1.32
C ALA A 188 23.46 -5.17 1.22
N VAL A 189 22.78 -4.25 1.89
CA VAL A 189 23.13 -2.83 1.91
C VAL A 189 24.16 -2.51 3.00
N THR A 190 23.93 -3.01 4.23
CA THR A 190 24.66 -2.61 5.44
C THR A 190 25.72 -3.61 5.90
N GLY A 191 25.63 -4.88 5.47
CA GLY A 191 26.45 -5.99 5.95
C GLY A 191 25.97 -6.63 7.27
N TRP A 192 24.89 -6.11 7.88
CA TRP A 192 24.33 -6.69 9.10
C TRP A 192 23.60 -8.00 8.81
N LYS A 193 24.05 -9.10 9.44
CA LYS A 193 23.52 -10.44 9.17
C LYS A 193 22.00 -10.54 9.38
N ALA A 194 21.29 -10.96 8.33
CA ALA A 194 19.85 -11.21 8.36
C ALA A 194 19.47 -12.36 9.31
N SER A 195 20.38 -13.31 9.55
CA SER A 195 20.20 -14.36 10.57
C SER A 195 20.47 -13.89 12.00
N GLY A 196 21.04 -12.69 12.17
CA GLY A 196 21.43 -12.12 13.46
C GLY A 196 20.35 -11.27 14.13
N PRO A 197 20.69 -10.56 15.23
CA PRO A 197 19.75 -9.73 15.98
C PRO A 197 19.10 -8.62 15.14
N ILE A 198 19.85 -8.03 14.20
CA ILE A 198 19.33 -6.97 13.34
C ILE A 198 18.29 -7.49 12.36
N GLY A 199 18.51 -8.66 11.74
CA GLY A 199 17.49 -9.27 10.88
C GLY A 199 16.21 -9.59 11.65
N ARG A 200 16.34 -10.08 12.88
CA ARG A 200 15.17 -10.27 13.78
C ARG A 200 14.45 -8.95 14.08
N LEU A 201 15.18 -7.87 14.31
CA LEU A 201 14.60 -6.56 14.52
C LEU A 201 13.83 -6.09 13.28
N VAL A 202 14.36 -6.30 12.07
CA VAL A 202 13.67 -6.01 10.80
C VAL A 202 12.36 -6.79 10.69
N ASP A 203 12.37 -8.08 11.02
CA ASP A 203 11.16 -8.91 10.99
C ASP A 203 10.11 -8.44 12.02
N ILE A 204 10.53 -8.03 13.23
CA ILE A 204 9.64 -7.43 14.24
C ILE A 204 9.04 -6.12 13.72
N ILE A 205 9.86 -5.23 13.14
CA ILE A 205 9.42 -3.94 12.61
C ILE A 205 8.38 -4.16 11.50
N PHE A 206 8.63 -5.09 10.58
CA PHE A 206 7.70 -5.44 9.52
C PHE A 206 6.36 -5.94 10.06
N LEU A 207 6.42 -6.83 11.05
CA LEU A 207 5.23 -7.38 11.70
C LEU A 207 4.43 -6.26 12.36
N ILE A 208 5.05 -5.45 13.21
CA ILE A 208 4.40 -4.32 13.90
C ILE A 208 3.80 -3.31 12.92
N GLY A 209 4.51 -2.97 11.82
CA GLY A 209 4.00 -2.08 10.77
C GLY A 209 2.74 -2.62 10.09
N THR A 210 2.67 -3.94 9.89
CA THR A 210 1.48 -4.61 9.32
C THR A 210 0.24 -4.43 10.22
N PHE A 211 0.41 -4.50 11.55
CA PHE A 211 -0.68 -4.27 12.50
C PHE A 211 -1.19 -2.83 12.45
N GLY A 212 -0.28 -1.85 12.43
CA GLY A 212 -0.65 -0.45 12.33
C GLY A 212 -1.47 -0.14 11.09
N GLY A 213 -0.95 -0.51 9.91
CA GLY A 213 -1.60 -0.25 8.63
C GLY A 213 -3.01 -0.85 8.51
N LEU A 214 -3.22 -2.04 9.10
CA LEU A 214 -4.53 -2.70 9.14
C LEU A 214 -5.50 -2.02 10.12
N THR A 215 -5.00 -1.44 11.22
CA THR A 215 -5.85 -0.91 12.31
C THR A 215 -6.81 0.17 11.82
N VAL A 216 -6.31 1.21 11.16
CA VAL A 216 -7.17 2.28 10.58
C VAL A 216 -8.19 1.68 9.63
N THR A 217 -7.72 0.83 8.71
CA THR A 217 -8.57 0.23 7.68
C THR A 217 -9.73 -0.54 8.30
N MET A 218 -9.45 -1.37 9.30
CA MET A 218 -10.45 -2.19 9.96
C MET A 218 -11.44 -1.35 10.77
N VAL A 219 -10.98 -0.34 11.52
CA VAL A 219 -11.88 0.54 12.29
C VAL A 219 -12.84 1.28 11.37
N VAL A 220 -12.33 2.02 10.38
CA VAL A 220 -13.20 2.83 9.50
C VAL A 220 -14.13 1.94 8.67
N THR A 221 -13.66 0.77 8.25
CA THR A 221 -14.49 -0.15 7.44
C THR A 221 -15.60 -0.76 8.27
N THR A 222 -15.30 -1.20 9.50
CA THR A 222 -16.29 -1.83 10.38
C THR A 222 -17.39 -0.83 10.76
N LEU A 223 -17.00 0.39 11.15
CA LEU A 223 -17.95 1.44 11.52
C LEU A 223 -18.81 1.89 10.33
N THR A 224 -18.22 2.03 9.15
CA THR A 224 -18.97 2.40 7.94
C THR A 224 -19.91 1.29 7.52
N PHE A 225 -19.45 0.04 7.55
CA PHE A 225 -20.27 -1.09 7.19
C PHE A 225 -21.45 -1.25 8.16
N SER A 226 -21.22 -1.16 9.48
CA SER A 226 -22.28 -1.33 10.47
C SER A 226 -23.31 -0.19 10.39
N ASN A 227 -22.88 1.06 10.13
CA ASN A 227 -23.80 2.17 9.89
C ASN A 227 -24.66 1.96 8.64
N GLY A 228 -24.05 1.60 7.50
CA GLY A 228 -24.82 1.35 6.28
C GLY A 228 -25.72 0.12 6.39
N PHE A 229 -25.27 -0.94 7.06
CA PHE A 229 -26.06 -2.14 7.27
C PHE A 229 -27.26 -1.90 8.20
N SER A 230 -27.04 -1.16 9.29
CA SER A 230 -28.11 -0.69 10.19
C SER A 230 -29.13 0.15 9.42
N ASN A 231 -28.69 1.07 8.57
CA ASN A 231 -29.56 1.89 7.73
C ASN A 231 -30.40 1.06 6.74
N LEU A 232 -29.83 0.00 6.15
CA LEU A 232 -30.56 -0.90 5.25
C LEU A 232 -31.56 -1.82 5.94
N THR A 233 -31.24 -2.29 7.14
CA THR A 233 -32.00 -3.38 7.81
C THR A 233 -32.87 -2.90 8.96
N GLY A 234 -32.65 -1.68 9.46
CA GLY A 234 -33.27 -1.15 10.68
C GLY A 234 -32.72 -1.77 11.98
N LEU A 235 -31.71 -2.65 11.91
CA LEU A 235 -31.08 -3.23 13.10
C LEU A 235 -30.25 -2.20 13.85
N GLU A 236 -30.20 -2.28 15.18
CA GLU A 236 -29.45 -1.33 16.01
C GLU A 236 -27.93 -1.43 15.77
N ASN A 237 -27.28 -0.31 15.43
CA ASN A 237 -25.82 -0.24 15.29
C ASN A 237 -25.12 -0.19 16.66
N ASN A 238 -24.91 -1.36 17.26
CA ASN A 238 -24.20 -1.52 18.53
C ASN A 238 -22.90 -2.33 18.36
N PHE A 239 -22.10 -2.40 19.43
CA PHE A 239 -20.82 -3.12 19.41
C PHE A 239 -20.99 -4.61 19.07
N ALA A 240 -22.10 -5.24 19.45
CA ALA A 240 -22.35 -6.66 19.14
C ALA A 240 -22.47 -6.88 17.62
N MET A 241 -23.14 -5.98 16.90
CA MET A 241 -23.18 -6.00 15.43
C MET A 241 -21.78 -5.82 14.84
N GLN A 242 -21.04 -4.81 15.29
CA GLN A 242 -19.70 -4.48 14.79
C GLN A 242 -18.71 -5.63 15.00
N ALA A 243 -18.68 -6.20 16.20
CA ALA A 243 -17.88 -7.38 16.52
C ALA A 243 -18.33 -8.61 15.72
N GLY A 244 -19.64 -8.82 15.58
CA GLY A 244 -20.21 -9.90 14.78
C GLY A 244 -19.78 -9.84 13.31
N ILE A 245 -19.80 -8.66 12.70
CA ILE A 245 -19.33 -8.43 11.32
C ILE A 245 -17.87 -8.82 11.19
N VAL A 246 -17.01 -8.30 12.07
CA VAL A 246 -15.57 -8.59 12.05
C VAL A 246 -15.31 -10.08 12.22
N LEU A 247 -15.94 -10.73 13.20
CA LEU A 247 -15.74 -12.15 13.48
C LEU A 247 -16.27 -13.03 12.35
N LEU A 248 -17.41 -12.67 11.74
CA LEU A 248 -17.97 -13.36 10.59
C LEU A 248 -17.02 -13.29 9.39
N ILE A 249 -16.53 -12.09 9.06
CA ILE A 249 -15.55 -11.89 7.99
C ILE A 249 -14.27 -12.65 8.29
N ALA A 250 -13.68 -12.44 9.47
CA ALA A 250 -12.47 -13.15 9.90
C ALA A 250 -12.63 -14.68 9.80
N SER A 251 -13.79 -15.21 10.21
CA SER A 251 -14.07 -16.66 10.19
C SER A 251 -14.24 -17.19 8.77
N ILE A 252 -15.10 -16.57 7.94
CA ILE A 252 -15.36 -16.99 6.56
C ILE A 252 -14.04 -17.04 5.78
N PHE A 253 -13.23 -16.00 5.91
CA PHE A 253 -12.01 -15.88 5.11
C PHE A 253 -10.87 -16.73 5.65
N SER A 254 -10.74 -16.88 6.97
CA SER A 254 -9.79 -17.84 7.55
C SER A 254 -10.12 -19.28 7.20
N LEU A 255 -11.42 -19.64 7.10
CA LEU A 255 -11.88 -20.95 6.65
C LEU A 255 -11.69 -21.14 5.15
N SER A 256 -11.90 -20.10 4.33
CA SER A 256 -11.61 -20.15 2.88
C SER A 256 -10.13 -20.47 2.62
N SER A 257 -9.26 -19.94 3.47
CA SER A 257 -7.83 -20.19 3.52
C SER A 257 -7.44 -21.60 3.96
N TYR A 258 -8.35 -22.36 4.60
CA TYR A 258 -8.16 -23.78 4.91
C TYR A 258 -8.46 -24.69 3.71
N ILE A 259 -9.39 -24.28 2.84
CA ILE A 259 -9.92 -25.12 1.74
C ILE A 259 -9.12 -24.95 0.43
N GLY A 260 -8.36 -23.86 0.27
CA GLY A 260 -7.41 -23.73 -0.85
C GLY A 260 -7.00 -22.28 -1.15
N LEU A 261 -5.80 -21.91 -0.71
CA LEU A 261 -5.24 -20.56 -0.73
C LEU A 261 -5.13 -19.90 -2.11
N GLU A 262 -4.62 -20.60 -3.13
CA GLU A 262 -4.19 -19.91 -4.36
C GLU A 262 -5.36 -19.38 -5.20
N GLY A 263 -6.51 -20.04 -5.17
CA GLY A 263 -7.69 -19.62 -5.93
C GLY A 263 -8.51 -18.51 -5.26
N GLY A 264 -8.63 -18.56 -3.93
CA GLY A 264 -9.50 -17.67 -3.15
C GLY A 264 -8.97 -16.24 -3.09
N MET A 265 -7.75 -16.06 -2.57
CA MET A 265 -7.11 -14.75 -2.41
C MET A 265 -7.05 -13.96 -3.72
N GLN A 266 -6.86 -14.68 -4.81
CA GLN A 266 -6.80 -14.13 -6.15
C GLN A 266 -8.14 -13.67 -6.72
N ARG A 267 -9.20 -14.45 -6.49
CA ARG A 267 -10.56 -14.06 -6.86
C ARG A 267 -10.99 -12.85 -6.04
N LEU A 268 -10.66 -12.83 -4.75
CA LEU A 268 -10.92 -11.69 -3.87
C LEU A 268 -10.21 -10.44 -4.37
N ALA A 269 -8.90 -10.50 -4.59
CA ALA A 269 -8.15 -9.38 -5.16
C ALA A 269 -8.75 -8.88 -6.48
N SER A 270 -9.25 -9.77 -7.34
CA SER A 270 -9.92 -9.37 -8.59
C SER A 270 -11.27 -8.68 -8.33
N MET A 271 -12.10 -9.24 -7.45
CA MET A 271 -13.41 -8.68 -7.09
C MET A 271 -13.29 -7.32 -6.40
N VAL A 272 -12.27 -7.16 -5.55
CA VAL A 272 -11.86 -5.90 -4.92
C VAL A 272 -11.65 -4.82 -5.98
N CYS A 273 -10.80 -5.07 -6.97
CA CYS A 273 -10.45 -4.05 -7.96
C CYS A 273 -11.61 -3.69 -8.88
N TRP A 274 -12.33 -4.70 -9.36
CA TRP A 274 -13.54 -4.46 -10.15
C TRP A 274 -14.60 -3.74 -9.32
N GLY A 275 -14.75 -4.10 -8.04
CA GLY A 275 -15.67 -3.44 -7.12
C GLY A 275 -15.39 -1.95 -6.96
N ALA A 276 -14.13 -1.57 -6.68
CA ALA A 276 -13.77 -0.15 -6.59
C ALA A 276 -13.95 0.60 -7.91
N LEU A 277 -13.57 -0.02 -9.04
CA LEU A 277 -13.78 0.57 -10.36
C LEU A 277 -15.27 0.77 -10.65
N PHE A 278 -16.11 -0.24 -10.39
CA PHE A 278 -17.55 -0.15 -10.59
C PHE A 278 -18.20 0.87 -9.64
N CYS A 279 -17.76 0.98 -8.39
CA CYS A 279 -18.21 2.05 -7.49
C CYS A 279 -17.93 3.43 -8.10
N ALA A 280 -16.70 3.68 -8.55
CA ALA A 280 -16.34 4.95 -9.17
C ALA A 280 -17.15 5.19 -10.46
N LEU A 281 -17.27 4.20 -11.35
CA LEU A 281 -18.04 4.34 -12.58
C LEU A 281 -19.54 4.55 -12.32
N ALA A 282 -20.13 3.87 -11.34
CA ALA A 282 -21.52 4.04 -10.97
C ALA A 282 -21.79 5.47 -10.49
N VAL A 283 -20.94 6.01 -9.61
CA VAL A 283 -21.06 7.39 -9.14
C VAL A 283 -20.84 8.39 -10.27
N LEU A 284 -19.90 8.14 -11.17
CA LEU A 284 -19.63 9.01 -12.32
C LEU A 284 -20.83 9.09 -13.28
N VAL A 285 -21.48 7.96 -13.58
CA VAL A 285 -22.55 7.87 -14.57
C VAL A 285 -23.92 8.27 -14.00
N VAL A 286 -24.22 7.87 -12.77
CA VAL A 286 -25.51 8.12 -12.12
C VAL A 286 -25.52 9.47 -11.40
N GLY A 287 -24.37 9.91 -10.89
CA GLY A 287 -24.19 11.21 -10.27
C GLY A 287 -24.05 12.36 -11.29
N PRO A 288 -23.69 13.56 -10.83
CA PRO A 288 -23.58 14.75 -11.66
C PRO A 288 -22.30 14.70 -12.51
N THR A 289 -22.30 13.92 -13.60
CA THR A 289 -21.11 13.62 -14.43
C THR A 289 -20.34 14.87 -14.85
N GLY A 290 -21.03 15.90 -15.34
CA GLY A 290 -20.39 17.15 -15.78
C GLY A 290 -19.66 17.86 -14.65
N PHE A 291 -20.26 17.91 -13.45
CA PHE A 291 -19.61 18.46 -12.27
C PHE A 291 -18.40 17.62 -11.86
N ILE A 292 -18.56 16.29 -11.77
CA ILE A 292 -17.49 15.37 -11.37
C ILE A 292 -16.26 15.52 -12.28
N VAL A 293 -16.45 15.53 -13.59
CA VAL A 293 -15.36 15.67 -14.56
C VAL A 293 -14.69 17.04 -14.43
N ASN A 294 -15.46 18.13 -14.38
CA ASN A 294 -14.91 19.48 -14.23
C ASN A 294 -14.14 19.64 -12.91
N ASN A 295 -14.70 19.14 -11.80
CA ASN A 295 -14.07 19.18 -10.48
C ASN A 295 -12.79 18.35 -10.43
N THR A 296 -12.77 17.20 -11.10
CA THR A 296 -11.57 16.35 -11.21
C THR A 296 -10.47 17.04 -12.01
N VAL A 297 -10.80 17.61 -13.19
CA VAL A 297 -9.81 18.34 -14.01
C VAL A 297 -9.26 19.56 -13.25
N ASN A 298 -10.13 20.32 -12.59
CA ASN A 298 -9.73 21.45 -11.75
C ASN A 298 -8.82 21.00 -10.60
N GLY A 299 -9.18 19.94 -9.89
CA GLY A 299 -8.38 19.37 -8.81
C GLY A 299 -6.99 18.92 -9.25
N VAL A 300 -6.87 18.31 -10.43
CA VAL A 300 -5.57 17.94 -11.02
C VAL A 300 -4.74 19.20 -11.31
N GLY A 301 -5.33 20.21 -11.93
CA GLY A 301 -4.65 21.49 -12.22
C GLY A 301 -4.13 22.18 -10.95
N LEU A 302 -4.97 22.27 -9.92
CA LEU A 302 -4.62 22.85 -8.61
C LEU A 302 -3.57 22.03 -7.87
N MET A 303 -3.64 20.70 -7.96
CA MET A 303 -2.64 19.81 -7.36
C MET A 303 -1.26 20.04 -7.98
N PHE A 304 -1.17 20.11 -9.32
CA PHE A 304 0.10 20.38 -10.00
C PHE A 304 0.64 21.78 -9.71
N SER A 305 -0.21 22.81 -9.73
CA SER A 305 0.24 24.20 -9.51
C SER A 305 0.74 24.43 -8.08
N ASN A 306 0.21 23.69 -7.10
CA ASN A 306 0.59 23.81 -5.70
C ASN A 306 1.51 22.67 -5.22
N PHE A 307 1.93 21.75 -6.08
CA PHE A 307 2.57 20.49 -5.67
C PHE A 307 3.78 20.68 -4.76
N LEU A 308 4.69 21.59 -5.11
CA LEU A 308 5.90 21.85 -4.32
C LEU A 308 5.57 22.50 -2.98
N HIS A 309 4.61 23.44 -2.97
CA HIS A 309 4.18 24.08 -1.72
C HIS A 309 3.54 23.05 -0.79
N MET A 310 2.61 22.24 -1.29
CA MET A 310 2.01 21.14 -0.52
C MET A 310 3.06 20.12 -0.03
N SER A 311 4.05 19.78 -0.86
CA SER A 311 5.13 18.85 -0.52
C SER A 311 6.02 19.32 0.63
N LEU A 312 6.17 20.64 0.81
CA LEU A 312 7.07 21.25 1.78
C LEU A 312 6.33 22.07 2.85
N PHE A 313 5.00 22.00 2.89
CA PHE A 313 4.18 22.76 3.83
C PHE A 313 4.31 22.22 5.26
N THR A 314 5.25 22.77 6.02
CA THR A 314 5.47 22.45 7.45
C THR A 314 4.73 23.37 8.40
N ASP A 315 4.32 24.55 7.92
CA ASP A 315 3.62 25.60 8.67
C ASP A 315 4.27 25.97 10.02
N PRO A 316 5.53 26.46 10.02
CA PRO A 316 6.26 26.77 11.25
C PRO A 316 5.72 28.01 11.98
N SER A 317 5.02 28.89 11.27
CA SER A 317 4.42 30.12 11.82
C SER A 317 2.96 29.95 12.24
N GLY A 318 2.30 28.86 11.83
CA GLY A 318 0.94 28.51 12.19
C GLY A 318 0.87 27.34 13.18
N SER A 319 -0.22 26.57 13.11
CA SER A 319 -0.43 25.44 14.04
C SER A 319 0.27 24.17 13.59
N GLY A 320 0.60 24.03 12.30
CA GLY A 320 1.08 22.79 11.68
C GLY A 320 0.11 21.62 11.77
N GLU A 321 -1.14 21.87 12.18
CA GLU A 321 -2.10 20.82 12.49
C GLU A 321 -2.50 20.03 11.25
N PHE A 322 -2.76 20.72 10.13
CA PHE A 322 -3.09 20.07 8.87
C PHE A 322 -2.01 19.08 8.46
N THR A 323 -0.76 19.54 8.39
CA THR A 323 0.38 18.72 7.97
C THR A 323 0.56 17.50 8.87
N ARG A 324 0.46 17.66 10.20
CA ARG A 324 0.58 16.53 11.14
C ARG A 324 -0.59 15.55 11.02
N ASN A 325 -1.82 16.06 11.00
CA ASN A 325 -3.02 15.24 10.98
C ASN A 325 -3.21 14.55 9.63
N TRP A 326 -2.80 15.14 8.52
CA TRP A 326 -3.09 14.62 7.18
C TRP A 326 -1.84 14.16 6.45
N THR A 327 -0.96 15.09 6.07
CA THR A 327 0.17 14.77 5.19
C THR A 327 1.15 13.79 5.82
N VAL A 328 1.59 14.05 7.05
CA VAL A 328 2.48 13.14 7.79
C VAL A 328 1.81 11.80 8.07
N PHE A 329 0.53 11.81 8.43
CA PHE A 329 -0.24 10.59 8.59
C PHE A 329 -0.23 9.75 7.30
N TYR A 330 -0.55 10.34 6.15
CA TYR A 330 -0.57 9.63 4.86
C TYR A 330 0.79 9.09 4.47
N TRP A 331 1.87 9.82 4.74
CA TRP A 331 3.22 9.35 4.49
C TRP A 331 3.60 8.15 5.35
N PHE A 332 3.34 8.19 6.66
CA PHE A 332 3.56 7.03 7.52
C PHE A 332 2.61 5.87 7.20
N TRP A 333 1.39 6.16 6.77
CA TRP A 333 0.47 5.13 6.31
C TRP A 333 0.97 4.46 5.03
N ALA A 334 1.46 5.21 4.05
CA ALA A 334 2.10 4.64 2.86
C ALA A 334 3.31 3.78 3.25
N ILE A 335 4.19 4.28 4.12
CA ILE A 335 5.36 3.55 4.65
C ILE A 335 4.95 2.19 5.25
N SER A 336 3.81 2.10 5.94
CA SER A 336 3.35 0.86 6.56
C SER A 336 3.03 -0.25 5.54
N TYR A 337 2.62 0.12 4.32
CA TYR A 337 2.31 -0.82 3.23
C TYR A 337 3.51 -1.15 2.36
N THR A 338 4.49 -0.25 2.31
CA THR A 338 5.68 -0.37 1.46
C THR A 338 6.38 -1.74 1.54
N PRO A 339 6.55 -2.42 2.69
CA PRO A 339 7.25 -3.71 2.67
C PRO A 339 6.51 -4.79 1.88
N ALA A 340 5.20 -4.93 2.08
CA ALA A 340 4.38 -5.87 1.33
C ALA A 340 4.34 -5.52 -0.17
N VAL A 341 4.14 -4.23 -0.48
CA VAL A 341 4.14 -3.72 -1.85
C VAL A 341 5.49 -3.94 -2.53
N SER A 342 6.61 -3.77 -1.83
CA SER A 342 7.95 -3.91 -2.42
C SER A 342 8.22 -5.34 -2.87
N ILE A 343 7.85 -6.34 -2.04
CA ILE A 343 7.96 -7.76 -2.39
C ILE A 343 7.04 -8.09 -3.56
N PHE A 344 5.80 -7.59 -3.52
CA PHE A 344 4.83 -7.78 -4.60
C PHE A 344 5.34 -7.24 -5.93
N VAL A 345 5.80 -5.98 -5.95
CA VAL A 345 6.36 -5.32 -7.14
C VAL A 345 7.54 -6.11 -7.69
N ALA A 346 8.45 -6.55 -6.84
CA ALA A 346 9.59 -7.37 -7.27
C ALA A 346 9.13 -8.67 -7.94
N ARG A 347 8.14 -9.39 -7.38
CA ARG A 347 7.64 -10.65 -7.96
C ARG A 347 7.02 -10.47 -9.33
N VAL A 348 6.20 -9.44 -9.51
CA VAL A 348 5.37 -9.29 -10.72
C VAL A 348 6.05 -8.50 -11.84
N SER A 349 7.23 -7.93 -11.58
CA SER A 349 7.95 -7.05 -12.52
C SER A 349 9.17 -7.69 -13.18
N ARG A 350 9.33 -9.03 -13.10
CA ARG A 350 10.38 -9.74 -13.83
C ARG A 350 10.28 -9.46 -15.34
N GLY A 351 11.42 -9.16 -15.95
CA GLY A 351 11.53 -8.85 -17.37
C GLY A 351 11.07 -7.43 -17.73
N ARG A 352 10.79 -6.56 -16.75
CA ARG A 352 10.53 -5.14 -16.97
C ARG A 352 11.78 -4.30 -16.71
N THR A 353 11.79 -3.08 -17.20
CA THR A 353 12.82 -2.09 -16.91
C THR A 353 12.46 -1.25 -15.68
N LEU A 354 13.45 -0.62 -15.05
CA LEU A 354 13.21 0.30 -13.92
C LEU A 354 12.29 1.46 -14.32
N LYS A 355 12.42 2.00 -15.55
CA LYS A 355 11.53 3.04 -16.08
C LYS A 355 10.09 2.57 -16.11
N GLU A 356 9.83 1.38 -16.64
CA GLU A 356 8.47 0.83 -16.70
C GLU A 356 7.88 0.70 -15.30
N VAL A 357 8.62 0.11 -14.34
CA VAL A 357 8.16 -0.05 -12.95
C VAL A 357 7.85 1.29 -12.30
N SER A 358 8.78 2.25 -12.43
CA SER A 358 8.63 3.57 -11.86
C SER A 358 7.42 4.31 -12.45
N ALA A 359 7.26 4.31 -13.78
CA ALA A 359 6.15 4.99 -14.45
C ALA A 359 4.80 4.32 -14.14
N ALA A 360 4.74 2.99 -14.08
CA ALA A 360 3.52 2.26 -13.79
C ALA A 360 2.99 2.54 -12.38
N LEU A 361 3.89 2.55 -11.38
CA LEU A 361 3.51 2.91 -10.02
C LEU A 361 3.19 4.40 -9.91
N LEU A 362 4.09 5.27 -10.34
CA LEU A 362 3.96 6.71 -10.17
C LEU A 362 2.78 7.30 -10.95
N LEU A 363 2.69 7.04 -12.25
CA LEU A 363 1.63 7.58 -13.11
C LEU A 363 0.36 6.73 -13.06
N GLY A 364 0.51 5.42 -13.26
CA GLY A 364 -0.63 4.49 -13.31
C GLY A 364 -1.38 4.44 -11.99
N GLY A 365 -0.66 4.39 -10.86
CA GLY A 365 -1.24 4.46 -9.54
C GLY A 365 -1.95 5.79 -9.26
N SER A 366 -1.27 6.92 -9.50
CA SER A 366 -1.83 8.25 -9.21
C SER A 366 -3.10 8.53 -10.02
N VAL A 367 -3.06 8.34 -11.34
CA VAL A 367 -4.22 8.60 -12.22
C VAL A 367 -5.42 7.74 -11.84
N SER A 368 -5.18 6.48 -11.45
CA SER A 368 -6.26 5.58 -11.04
C SER A 368 -6.91 6.02 -9.74
N CYS A 369 -6.11 6.44 -8.75
CA CYS A 369 -6.64 7.04 -7.53
C CYS A 369 -7.40 8.35 -7.82
N TRP A 370 -6.89 9.22 -8.70
CA TRP A 370 -7.58 10.47 -9.04
C TRP A 370 -8.93 10.23 -9.72
N ALA A 371 -9.04 9.19 -10.57
CA ALA A 371 -10.32 8.82 -11.14
C ALA A 371 -11.32 8.34 -10.07
N ILE A 372 -10.89 7.50 -9.14
CA ILE A 372 -11.73 6.99 -8.05
C ILE A 372 -12.15 8.13 -7.11
N PHE A 373 -11.19 8.88 -6.57
CA PHE A 373 -11.44 9.98 -5.64
C PHE A 373 -12.18 11.13 -6.30
N GLY A 374 -11.84 11.47 -7.55
CA GLY A 374 -12.52 12.51 -8.32
C GLY A 374 -14.01 12.21 -8.47
N SER A 375 -14.34 10.94 -8.75
CA SER A 375 -15.73 10.50 -8.83
C SER A 375 -16.43 10.52 -7.46
N LEU A 376 -15.86 9.85 -6.46
CA LEU A 376 -16.51 9.70 -5.15
C LEU A 376 -16.63 11.03 -4.40
N SER A 377 -15.55 11.80 -4.33
CA SER A 377 -15.55 13.12 -3.67
C SER A 377 -16.36 14.13 -4.49
N GLY A 378 -16.33 14.07 -5.81
CA GLY A 378 -17.12 14.94 -6.68
C GLY A 378 -18.62 14.84 -6.40
N TYR A 379 -19.15 13.64 -6.15
CA TYR A 379 -20.54 13.49 -5.73
C TYR A 379 -20.81 14.16 -4.37
N GLY A 380 -19.96 13.92 -3.36
CA GLY A 380 -20.13 14.54 -2.04
C GLY A 380 -20.06 16.07 -2.07
N ILE A 381 -19.15 16.62 -2.87
CA ILE A 381 -19.00 18.08 -3.04
C ILE A 381 -20.24 18.67 -3.73
N ASP A 382 -20.77 18.02 -4.76
CA ASP A 382 -21.99 18.48 -5.43
C ASP A 382 -23.18 18.52 -4.45
N GLN A 383 -23.35 17.51 -3.60
CA GLN A 383 -24.42 17.50 -2.60
C GLN A 383 -24.33 18.68 -1.62
N LEU A 384 -23.11 19.13 -1.29
CA LEU A 384 -22.90 20.34 -0.50
C LEU A 384 -23.26 21.61 -1.29
N ILE A 385 -22.77 21.75 -2.52
CA ILE A 385 -22.99 22.94 -3.37
C ILE A 385 -24.48 23.12 -3.69
N GLN A 386 -25.21 22.04 -3.95
CA GLN A 386 -26.64 22.05 -4.22
C GLN A 386 -27.49 22.26 -2.95
N GLY A 387 -26.87 22.34 -1.76
CA GLY A 387 -27.55 22.51 -0.48
C GLY A 387 -28.36 21.29 -0.02
N GLN A 388 -28.14 20.12 -0.62
CA GLN A 388 -28.85 18.88 -0.31
C GLN A 388 -28.32 18.23 0.98
N LEU A 389 -27.00 18.27 1.18
CA LEU A 389 -26.37 17.66 2.34
C LEU A 389 -25.14 18.44 2.81
N ASN A 390 -25.14 18.88 4.06
CA ASN A 390 -23.96 19.51 4.68
C ASN A 390 -22.98 18.44 5.20
N VAL A 391 -22.28 17.78 4.27
CA VAL A 391 -21.30 16.72 4.56
C VAL A 391 -20.23 17.18 5.57
N PRO A 392 -19.62 18.38 5.46
CA PRO A 392 -18.61 18.82 6.43
C PRO A 392 -19.14 18.97 7.85
N ALA A 393 -20.38 19.42 8.03
CA ALA A 393 -20.99 19.50 9.36
C ALA A 393 -21.28 18.11 9.96
N ILE A 394 -21.72 17.14 9.14
CA ILE A 394 -21.96 15.76 9.60
C ILE A 394 -20.65 15.10 10.00
N VAL A 395 -19.60 15.25 9.17
CA VAL A 395 -18.27 14.72 9.47
C VAL A 395 -17.73 15.26 10.80
N ALA A 396 -17.92 16.55 11.07
CA ALA A 396 -17.44 17.18 12.30
C ALA A 396 -18.24 16.76 13.55
N SER A 397 -19.53 16.47 13.42
CA SER A 397 -20.43 16.21 14.55
C SER A 397 -20.72 14.73 14.83
N GLN A 398 -20.75 13.91 13.78
CA GLN A 398 -21.24 12.53 13.80
C GLN A 398 -20.24 11.52 13.19
N GLY A 399 -19.16 11.99 12.56
CA GLY A 399 -18.16 11.14 11.93
C GLY A 399 -18.40 10.86 10.45
N GLY A 400 -17.33 10.44 9.76
CA GLY A 400 -17.36 10.20 8.31
C GLY A 400 -18.21 9.00 7.92
N GLU A 401 -18.29 7.99 8.77
CA GLU A 401 -19.10 6.78 8.60
C GLU A 401 -20.60 7.11 8.50
N VAL A 402 -21.07 8.09 9.28
CA VAL A 402 -22.46 8.58 9.20
C VAL A 402 -22.65 9.42 7.95
N ALA A 403 -21.70 10.29 7.63
CA ALA A 403 -21.76 11.12 6.42
C ALA A 403 -21.83 10.29 5.13
N ILE A 404 -21.11 9.16 5.07
CA ILE A 404 -21.17 8.21 3.95
C ILE A 404 -22.58 7.63 3.81
N THR A 405 -23.18 7.15 4.89
CA THR A 405 -24.55 6.62 4.86
C THR A 405 -25.54 7.67 4.34
N ARG A 406 -25.43 8.92 4.81
CA ARG A 406 -26.30 10.01 4.35
C ARG A 406 -26.09 10.36 2.87
N LEU A 407 -24.86 10.27 2.38
CA LEU A 407 -24.56 10.45 0.95
C LEU A 407 -25.20 9.34 0.10
N LEU A 408 -25.15 8.10 0.59
CA LEU A 408 -25.76 6.95 -0.08
C LEU A 408 -27.29 7.01 -0.04
N ASP A 409 -27.90 7.54 1.02
CA ASP A 409 -29.35 7.78 1.10
C ASP A 409 -29.85 8.72 0.00
N GLY A 410 -29.07 9.76 -0.31
CA GLY A 410 -29.35 10.71 -1.38
C GLY A 410 -29.03 10.19 -2.78
N PHE A 411 -28.35 9.04 -2.90
CA PHE A 411 -27.93 8.51 -4.20
C PHE A 411 -29.10 7.79 -4.90
N PRO A 412 -29.27 7.92 -6.23
CA PRO A 412 -30.32 7.20 -6.94
C PRO A 412 -30.25 5.69 -6.72
N MET A 413 -31.40 5.05 -6.49
CA MET A 413 -31.49 3.63 -6.10
C MET A 413 -30.69 3.33 -4.82
N SER A 414 -30.78 4.21 -3.81
CA SER A 414 -30.01 4.19 -2.56
C SER A 414 -29.91 2.83 -1.87
N THR A 415 -30.99 2.03 -1.84
CA THR A 415 -30.97 0.67 -1.29
C THR A 415 -30.00 -0.24 -2.04
N VAL A 416 -30.04 -0.24 -3.38
CA VAL A 416 -29.17 -1.06 -4.23
C VAL A 416 -27.74 -0.54 -4.17
N ALA A 417 -27.56 0.78 -4.22
CA ALA A 417 -26.24 1.42 -4.14
C ALA A 417 -25.56 1.13 -2.80
N THR A 418 -26.28 1.27 -1.68
CA THR A 418 -25.77 0.95 -0.34
C THR A 418 -25.45 -0.54 -0.23
N ALA A 419 -26.33 -1.44 -0.68
CA ALA A 419 -26.07 -2.88 -0.65
C ALA A 419 -24.81 -3.25 -1.45
N PHE A 420 -24.63 -2.67 -2.64
CA PHE A 420 -23.43 -2.87 -3.46
C PHE A 420 -22.18 -2.30 -2.79
N TYR A 421 -22.24 -1.08 -2.26
CA TYR A 421 -21.15 -0.43 -1.55
C TYR A 421 -20.67 -1.27 -0.36
N LEU A 422 -21.62 -1.75 0.47
CA LEU A 422 -21.34 -2.63 1.61
C LEU A 422 -20.75 -3.97 1.17
N PHE A 423 -21.25 -4.57 0.09
CA PHE A 423 -20.69 -5.79 -0.48
C PHE A 423 -19.22 -5.60 -0.87
N VAL A 424 -18.89 -4.51 -1.57
CA VAL A 424 -17.50 -4.20 -1.95
C VAL A 424 -16.64 -3.99 -0.69
N MET A 425 -17.11 -3.23 0.31
CA MET A 425 -16.36 -3.00 1.55
C MET A 425 -15.99 -4.30 2.29
N VAL A 426 -16.92 -5.26 2.37
CA VAL A 426 -16.66 -6.56 3.03
C VAL A 426 -15.60 -7.35 2.28
N ILE A 427 -15.69 -7.40 0.95
CA ILE A 427 -14.73 -8.14 0.12
C ILE A 427 -13.33 -7.52 0.22
N PHE A 428 -13.23 -6.19 0.29
CA PHE A 428 -11.97 -5.50 0.56
C PHE A 428 -11.41 -5.82 1.94
N LEU A 429 -12.23 -5.69 2.99
CA LEU A 429 -11.79 -5.94 4.36
C LEU A 429 -11.31 -7.39 4.52
N ALA A 430 -12.08 -8.32 3.99
CA ALA A 430 -11.77 -9.73 3.93
C ALA A 430 -10.42 -10.02 3.28
N SER A 431 -10.23 -9.52 2.05
CA SER A 431 -9.00 -9.72 1.29
C SER A 431 -7.80 -9.14 2.03
N HIS A 432 -7.98 -8.01 2.71
CA HIS A 432 -6.90 -7.33 3.40
C HIS A 432 -6.53 -8.04 4.71
N ILE A 433 -7.50 -8.43 5.53
CA ILE A 433 -7.26 -9.22 6.75
C ILE A 433 -6.57 -10.55 6.40
N ASP A 434 -7.02 -11.25 5.36
CA ASP A 434 -6.42 -12.53 4.95
C ASP A 434 -4.96 -12.37 4.49
N ALA A 435 -4.67 -11.31 3.74
CA ALA A 435 -3.32 -10.97 3.29
C ALA A 435 -2.40 -10.58 4.46
N SER A 436 -2.89 -9.79 5.42
CA SER A 436 -2.14 -9.44 6.63
C SER A 436 -1.89 -10.67 7.51
N ALA A 437 -2.90 -11.51 7.73
CA ALA A 437 -2.78 -12.73 8.52
C ALA A 437 -1.82 -13.74 7.87
N TYR A 438 -1.86 -13.88 6.54
CA TYR A 438 -0.87 -14.66 5.79
C TYR A 438 0.54 -14.14 6.01
N THR A 439 0.72 -12.82 5.86
CA THR A 439 2.01 -12.15 5.94
C THR A 439 2.63 -12.33 7.32
N VAL A 440 1.85 -12.13 8.37
CA VAL A 440 2.31 -12.32 9.75
C VAL A 440 2.58 -13.80 10.05
N ALA A 441 1.74 -14.72 9.57
CA ALA A 441 1.98 -16.15 9.74
C ALA A 441 3.25 -16.62 9.02
N ALA A 442 3.53 -16.09 7.82
CA ALA A 442 4.74 -16.38 7.08
C ALA A 442 5.98 -15.81 7.79
N ALA A 443 5.92 -14.56 8.24
CA ALA A 443 7.00 -13.91 8.99
C ALA A 443 7.29 -14.60 10.34
N THR A 444 6.28 -15.20 10.96
CA THR A 444 6.42 -15.95 12.22
C THR A 444 6.67 -17.45 12.01
N THR A 445 6.97 -17.87 10.77
CA THR A 445 7.39 -19.23 10.44
C THR A 445 8.83 -19.24 9.92
N ARG A 446 9.75 -19.78 10.73
CA ARG A 446 11.15 -19.97 10.35
C ARG A 446 11.28 -21.02 9.27
N ASN A 447 12.21 -20.80 8.36
CA ASN A 447 12.57 -21.74 7.29
C ASN A 447 11.35 -22.17 6.47
N LEU A 448 10.37 -21.28 6.29
CA LEU A 448 9.24 -21.53 5.40
C LEU A 448 9.79 -21.68 3.97
N PRO A 449 9.67 -22.87 3.33
CA PRO A 449 10.19 -23.06 1.98
C PRO A 449 9.49 -22.14 0.99
N GLU A 450 10.18 -21.73 -0.06
CA GLU A 450 9.54 -20.95 -1.13
C GLU A 450 8.40 -21.75 -1.77
N GLY A 451 7.28 -21.08 -2.01
CA GLY A 451 6.07 -21.71 -2.55
C GLY A 451 5.30 -22.57 -1.54
N ARG A 452 5.69 -22.60 -0.26
CA ARG A 452 4.87 -23.20 0.81
C ARG A 452 4.18 -22.14 1.65
N ASP A 453 2.90 -22.38 1.89
CA ASP A 453 2.08 -21.55 2.75
C ASP A 453 2.35 -21.83 4.24
N PRO A 454 2.24 -20.81 5.11
CA PRO A 454 2.31 -21.02 6.55
C PRO A 454 1.10 -21.84 7.03
N SER A 455 1.23 -22.47 8.21
CA SER A 455 0.18 -23.31 8.79
C SER A 455 -1.19 -22.59 8.80
N PRO A 456 -2.26 -23.22 8.28
CA PRO A 456 -3.60 -22.62 8.28
C PRO A 456 -4.08 -22.21 9.68
N PHE A 457 -3.72 -22.99 10.71
CA PHE A 457 -4.03 -22.65 12.10
C PHE A 457 -3.30 -21.39 12.58
N LEU A 458 -2.03 -21.22 12.20
CA LEU A 458 -1.27 -20.01 12.54
C LEU A 458 -1.83 -18.78 11.81
N ARG A 459 -2.31 -18.94 10.58
CA ARG A 459 -3.02 -17.87 9.84
C ARG A 459 -4.32 -17.48 10.54
N LEU A 460 -5.17 -18.45 10.89
CA LEU A 460 -6.41 -18.19 11.63
C LEU A 460 -6.13 -17.51 12.98
N PHE A 461 -5.12 -17.98 13.71
CA PHE A 461 -4.67 -17.34 14.95
C PHE A 461 -4.34 -15.86 14.72
N TRP A 462 -3.54 -15.53 13.71
CA TRP A 462 -3.17 -14.15 13.41
C TRP A 462 -4.35 -13.30 12.93
N CYS A 463 -5.29 -13.88 12.19
CA CYS A 463 -6.53 -13.22 11.80
C CYS A 463 -7.31 -12.73 13.03
N VAL A 464 -7.46 -13.57 14.05
CA VAL A 464 -8.10 -13.19 15.33
C VAL A 464 -7.27 -12.14 16.07
N MET A 465 -5.94 -12.33 16.18
CA MET A 465 -5.06 -11.39 16.88
C MET A 465 -5.07 -9.98 16.26
N LEU A 466 -5.09 -9.89 14.93
CA LEU A 466 -5.15 -8.64 14.17
C LEU A 466 -6.47 -7.87 14.42
N ALA A 467 -7.55 -8.59 14.76
CA ALA A 467 -8.85 -7.99 15.02
C ALA A 467 -9.00 -7.38 16.42
N LEU A 468 -8.18 -7.80 17.40
CA LEU A 468 -8.38 -7.44 18.81
C LEU A 468 -8.20 -5.93 19.08
N VAL A 469 -7.12 -5.33 18.58
CA VAL A 469 -6.84 -3.90 18.81
C VAL A 469 -7.91 -3.01 18.17
N PRO A 470 -8.26 -3.19 16.87
CA PRO A 470 -9.34 -2.42 16.25
C PRO A 470 -10.70 -2.61 16.93
N LEU A 471 -11.07 -3.84 17.30
CA LEU A 471 -12.32 -4.09 18.03
C LEU A 471 -12.34 -3.41 19.40
N THR A 472 -11.21 -3.39 20.10
CA THR A 472 -11.11 -2.68 21.39
C THR A 472 -11.24 -1.17 21.20
N MET A 473 -10.65 -0.61 20.13
CA MET A 473 -10.81 0.79 19.77
C MET A 473 -12.27 1.14 19.47
N ILE A 474 -12.96 0.29 18.70
CA ILE A 474 -14.39 0.44 18.40
C ILE A 474 -15.22 0.38 19.68
N ALA A 475 -15.00 -0.63 20.53
CA ALA A 475 -15.75 -0.84 21.77
C ALA A 475 -15.67 0.35 22.74
N ASN A 476 -14.55 1.07 22.73
CA ASN A 476 -14.28 2.19 23.62
C ASN A 476 -14.43 3.55 22.93
N HIS A 477 -15.03 3.59 21.73
CA HIS A 477 -15.25 4.82 20.95
C HIS A 477 -13.99 5.69 20.78
N ILE A 478 -12.83 5.03 20.60
CA ILE A 478 -11.54 5.69 20.48
C ILE A 478 -11.52 6.59 19.23
N SER A 479 -11.11 7.85 19.40
CA SER A 479 -11.16 8.81 18.29
C SER A 479 -10.29 8.39 17.10
N LEU A 480 -10.71 8.83 15.91
CA LEU A 480 -9.97 8.65 14.66
C LEU A 480 -8.52 9.16 14.78
N LYS A 481 -8.27 10.24 15.52
CA LYS A 481 -6.90 10.73 15.77
C LYS A 481 -6.05 9.68 16.48
N THR A 482 -6.57 9.05 17.53
CA THR A 482 -5.89 7.99 18.27
C THR A 482 -5.70 6.73 17.42
N VAL A 483 -6.69 6.38 16.59
CA VAL A 483 -6.55 5.28 15.62
C VAL A 483 -5.40 5.57 14.65
N LYS A 484 -5.28 6.80 14.13
CA LYS A 484 -4.17 7.22 13.25
C LYS A 484 -2.81 7.17 13.94
N THR A 485 -2.73 7.44 15.25
CA THR A 485 -1.50 7.30 16.03
C THR A 485 -0.90 5.90 15.93
N SER A 486 -1.74 4.86 15.93
CA SER A 486 -1.25 3.48 15.84
C SER A 486 -0.45 3.24 14.55
N VAL A 487 -0.92 3.76 13.41
CA VAL A 487 -0.20 3.70 12.12
C VAL A 487 1.13 4.43 12.21
N ILE A 488 1.14 5.65 12.74
CA ILE A 488 2.37 6.45 12.79
C ILE A 488 3.44 5.75 13.63
N LEU A 489 3.11 5.38 14.87
CA LEU A 489 4.08 4.80 15.80
C LEU A 489 4.66 3.48 15.29
N THR A 490 3.83 2.65 14.66
CA THR A 490 4.26 1.36 14.11
C THR A 490 5.06 1.50 12.81
N SER A 491 4.93 2.62 12.10
CA SER A 491 5.60 2.84 10.80
C SER A 491 6.92 3.60 10.92
N ILE A 492 7.14 4.34 12.01
CA ILE A 492 8.40 5.06 12.25
C ILE A 492 9.64 4.17 12.12
N PRO A 493 9.70 2.96 12.70
CA PRO A 493 10.88 2.12 12.53
C PRO A 493 11.10 1.70 11.06
N PHE A 494 10.01 1.46 10.32
CA PHE A 494 10.10 1.08 8.91
C PHE A 494 10.52 2.26 8.00
N PHE A 495 10.21 3.50 8.38
CA PHE A 495 10.71 4.70 7.69
C PHE A 495 12.24 4.67 7.53
N PHE A 496 12.96 4.33 8.59
CA PHE A 496 14.43 4.24 8.53
C PHE A 496 14.91 3.06 7.67
N LEU A 497 14.22 1.92 7.71
CA LEU A 497 14.52 0.79 6.84
C LEU A 497 14.31 1.14 5.36
N LEU A 498 13.24 1.89 5.06
CA LEU A 498 12.97 2.36 3.70
C LEU A 498 14.05 3.32 3.20
N LEU A 499 14.58 4.20 4.06
CA LEU A 499 15.73 5.04 3.71
C LEU A 499 16.98 4.21 3.40
N ILE A 500 17.24 3.14 4.16
CA ILE A 500 18.34 2.20 3.89
C ILE A 500 18.13 1.51 2.53
N MET A 501 16.90 1.05 2.24
CA MET A 501 16.56 0.44 0.95
C MET A 501 16.76 1.43 -0.22
N ALA A 502 16.30 2.68 -0.08
CA ALA A 502 16.46 3.72 -1.09
C ALA A 502 17.95 4.04 -1.32
N TYR A 503 18.73 4.18 -0.24
CA TYR A 503 20.18 4.34 -0.33
C TYR A 503 20.86 3.15 -1.03
N GLY A 504 20.46 1.93 -0.69
CA GLY A 504 20.93 0.70 -1.32
C GLY A 504 20.73 0.68 -2.82
N LEU A 505 19.52 1.03 -3.28
CA LEU A 505 19.20 1.14 -4.70
C LEU A 505 20.12 2.13 -5.42
N VAL A 506 20.28 3.34 -4.87
CA VAL A 506 21.16 4.36 -5.46
C VAL A 506 22.61 3.89 -5.48
N LYS A 507 23.10 3.31 -4.37
CA LYS A 507 24.45 2.77 -4.23
C LYS A 507 24.74 1.70 -5.28
N TRP A 508 23.82 0.76 -5.50
CA TRP A 508 24.00 -0.30 -6.48
C TRP A 508 23.94 0.20 -7.92
N ILE A 509 22.96 1.03 -8.27
CA ILE A 509 22.88 1.63 -9.62
C ILE A 509 24.15 2.41 -9.93
N TYR A 510 24.65 3.19 -8.97
CA TYR A 510 25.88 3.96 -9.15
C TYR A 510 27.11 3.05 -9.31
N ALA A 511 27.23 2.00 -8.50
CA ALA A 511 28.34 1.06 -8.59
C ALA A 511 28.35 0.29 -9.91
N ASP A 512 27.17 -0.18 -10.35
CA ASP A 512 27.04 -1.10 -11.48
C ASP A 512 27.00 -0.36 -12.84
N TYR A 513 26.50 0.88 -12.89
CA TYR A 513 26.16 1.55 -14.16
C TYR A 513 26.69 2.99 -14.36
N ARG A 514 27.39 3.61 -13.39
CA ARG A 514 27.82 5.02 -13.53
C ARG A 514 28.65 5.31 -14.79
N ASN A 515 29.58 4.40 -15.11
CA ASN A 515 30.54 4.54 -16.21
C ASN A 515 30.01 4.02 -17.55
N ARG A 516 28.78 3.50 -17.59
CA ARG A 516 28.19 2.91 -18.80
C ARG A 516 27.36 3.93 -19.55
N SER A 517 27.45 3.92 -20.88
CA SER A 517 26.66 4.80 -21.73
C SER A 517 25.18 4.39 -21.70
N ALA A 518 24.27 5.27 -22.16
CA ALA A 518 22.87 4.90 -22.28
C ALA A 518 22.66 3.74 -23.28
N GLN A 519 23.47 3.73 -24.35
CA GLN A 519 23.44 2.69 -25.38
C GLN A 519 23.88 1.34 -24.81
N ASP A 520 24.91 1.30 -23.97
CA ASP A 520 25.41 0.06 -23.37
C ASP A 520 24.36 -0.59 -22.46
N ILE A 521 23.60 0.23 -21.72
CA ILE A 521 22.55 -0.25 -20.81
C ILE A 521 21.35 -0.75 -21.61
N GLU A 522 20.98 -0.04 -22.67
CA GLU A 522 19.88 -0.43 -23.55
C GLU A 522 20.19 -1.71 -24.31
N GLU A 523 21.44 -1.88 -24.76
CA GLU A 523 21.88 -3.10 -25.44
C GLU A 523 21.87 -4.30 -24.50
N GLU A 524 22.41 -4.16 -23.28
CA GLU A 524 22.30 -5.21 -22.26
C GLU A 524 20.84 -5.55 -21.96
N SER A 525 19.98 -4.54 -21.81
CA SER A 525 18.55 -4.72 -21.58
C SER A 525 17.89 -5.51 -22.71
N ARG A 526 18.28 -5.25 -23.96
CA ARG A 526 17.81 -5.98 -25.15
C ARG A 526 18.28 -7.44 -25.14
N LEU A 527 19.58 -7.68 -24.89
CA LEU A 527 20.16 -9.02 -24.83
C LEU A 527 19.53 -9.87 -23.73
N LEU A 528 19.39 -9.30 -22.52
CA LEU A 528 18.68 -9.94 -21.40
C LEU A 528 17.23 -10.26 -21.77
N GLY A 529 16.53 -9.37 -22.48
CA GLY A 529 15.16 -9.59 -22.95
C GLY A 529 15.04 -10.77 -23.92
N LEU A 530 16.09 -11.06 -24.67
CA LEU A 530 16.18 -12.21 -25.60
C LEU A 530 16.68 -13.49 -24.92
N ASN A 531 16.90 -13.49 -23.60
CA ASN A 531 17.58 -14.58 -22.86
C ASN A 531 18.98 -14.93 -23.41
N LEU A 532 19.63 -13.97 -24.07
CA LEU A 532 21.01 -14.14 -24.51
C LEU A 532 21.92 -13.86 -23.32
N ASP A 533 22.94 -14.70 -23.14
CA ASP A 533 23.87 -14.57 -22.02
C ASP A 533 24.69 -13.28 -22.21
N VAL A 534 24.56 -12.37 -21.26
CA VAL A 534 25.41 -11.18 -21.20
C VAL A 534 26.70 -11.65 -20.53
N GLY A 535 27.54 -12.33 -21.32
CA GLY A 535 28.81 -12.87 -20.86
C GLY A 535 29.60 -11.81 -20.10
N SER A 536 30.20 -12.22 -18.98
CA SER A 536 31.08 -11.41 -18.15
C SER A 536 32.25 -10.89 -18.99
N GLU A 537 32.15 -9.68 -19.54
CA GLU A 537 33.22 -9.24 -20.43
C GLU A 537 33.48 -7.75 -20.57
N ASN A 538 34.61 -7.37 -19.98
CA ASN A 538 35.54 -6.36 -20.45
C ASN A 538 36.01 -6.53 -21.93
N ARG A 539 35.24 -7.16 -22.84
CA ARG A 539 35.63 -7.33 -24.26
C ARG A 539 35.33 -6.12 -25.14
N PHE A 540 34.76 -5.03 -24.61
CA PHE A 540 34.53 -3.80 -25.38
C PHE A 540 35.66 -2.76 -25.29
N LEU A 541 36.81 -3.10 -24.69
CA LEU A 541 37.99 -2.23 -24.63
C LEU A 541 39.05 -2.49 -25.71
N ASP A 542 38.84 -3.43 -26.65
CA ASP A 542 39.77 -3.55 -27.77
C ASP A 542 39.03 -3.73 -29.09
N GLY A 543 39.25 -2.81 -30.02
CA GLY A 543 38.48 -2.60 -31.24
C GLY A 543 38.77 -3.64 -32.33
N SER A 544 38.38 -4.90 -32.11
CA SER A 544 38.38 -5.91 -33.18
C SER A 544 37.08 -6.71 -33.22
N LEU A 545 36.37 -6.59 -34.34
CA LEU A 545 35.22 -7.41 -34.69
C LEU A 545 35.72 -8.81 -35.09
N GLU A 546 35.58 -9.80 -34.22
CA GLU A 546 35.57 -11.20 -34.63
C GLU A 546 34.22 -11.84 -34.30
N THR A 547 33.41 -11.98 -35.35
CA THR A 547 32.22 -12.82 -35.36
C THR A 547 32.61 -14.29 -35.25
N THR A 548 32.21 -14.95 -34.16
CA THR A 548 32.12 -16.41 -34.13
C THR A 548 30.69 -16.84 -33.79
N ALA A 549 29.96 -17.21 -34.84
CA ALA A 549 28.71 -17.94 -34.73
C ALA A 549 29.01 -19.39 -34.31
N SER A 550 28.59 -19.77 -33.10
CA SER A 550 28.61 -21.18 -32.68
C SER A 550 27.37 -21.88 -33.22
N ALA A 551 27.61 -22.90 -34.03
CA ALA A 551 26.63 -23.65 -34.80
C ALA A 551 25.68 -24.49 -33.94
N TYR A 552 24.38 -24.37 -34.23
CA TYR A 552 23.37 -25.37 -33.93
C TYR A 552 23.68 -26.65 -34.72
N LYS A 553 23.89 -27.78 -34.04
CA LYS A 553 23.89 -29.12 -34.66
C LYS A 553 22.48 -29.69 -34.60
N GLU A 554 21.87 -29.91 -35.77
CA GLU A 554 20.68 -30.76 -35.92
C GLU A 554 21.04 -32.24 -35.66
N PRO A 555 20.10 -33.05 -35.14
CA PRO A 555 20.24 -34.50 -35.10
C PRO A 555 19.72 -35.13 -36.41
N THR A 556 20.58 -35.90 -37.08
CA THR A 556 20.22 -36.77 -38.22
C THR A 556 19.35 -37.96 -37.77
N PRO A 557 18.48 -38.49 -38.66
CA PRO A 557 17.57 -39.58 -38.34
C PRO A 557 18.22 -40.96 -38.58
N THR A 558 17.86 -41.95 -37.77
CA THR A 558 18.05 -43.36 -38.08
C THR A 558 16.72 -44.00 -38.48
N ILE A 559 16.85 -44.81 -39.53
CA ILE A 559 15.90 -45.58 -40.35
C ILE A 559 14.73 -46.21 -39.60
#